data_AF-A0A842VKT6-F1
#
_entry.id   AF-A0A842VKT6-F1
#
_cell.length_a   1.000
_cell.length_b   1.000
_cell.length_c   1.000
_cell.angle_alpha   90.00
_cell.angle_beta   90.00
_cell.angle_gamma   90.00
#
_symmetry.space_group_name_H-M   'P 1'
#
loop_
_entity.id
_entity.type
_entity.pdbx_description
1 polymer ?
#
loop_
_entity_poly.entity_id
_entity_poly.type
_entity_poly.pdbx_seq_one_letter_code
_entity_poly.pdbx_strand_id
1 'polypeptide(L)' 'VNLFGEKRNIEEVTPAKKFDVIKEDIDDNMFIDCAVEANALYIISGDHHLLDLKKFQEIDIVSPAAFLDIIEKNF' A
#
# COMPACT_ATOMS: atom_id res chain seq x y z
N VAL A 1 -8.89 6.55 22.64
CA VAL A 1 -9.59 6.94 21.39
C VAL A 1 -9.62 5.71 20.50
N ASN A 2 -10.79 5.17 20.15
CA ASN A 2 -10.84 4.08 19.17
C ASN A 2 -10.77 4.71 17.78
N LEU A 3 -9.53 4.93 17.29
CA LEU A 3 -9.24 5.56 16.00
C LEU A 3 -9.93 4.87 14.82
N PHE A 4 -10.40 3.63 15.01
CA PHE A 4 -10.95 2.78 13.96
C PHE A 4 -12.42 2.36 14.18
N GLY A 5 -13.06 2.79 15.29
CA GLY A 5 -14.36 2.27 15.73
C GLY A 5 -15.58 2.65 14.89
N GLU A 6 -15.47 3.61 13.96
CA GLU A 6 -16.59 4.11 13.15
C GLU A 6 -16.36 4.00 11.62
N LYS A 7 -15.34 3.27 11.14
CA LYS A 7 -14.86 3.45 9.76
C LYS A 7 -15.59 2.59 8.72
N ARG A 8 -16.18 3.26 7.71
CA ARG A 8 -16.81 2.65 6.52
C ARG A 8 -15.81 2.24 5.42
N ASN A 9 -14.57 2.72 5.49
CA ASN A 9 -13.54 2.56 4.45
C ASN A 9 -12.29 1.86 5.02
N ILE A 10 -12.47 0.92 5.95
CA ILE A 10 -11.39 0.10 6.50
C ILE A 10 -11.74 -1.35 6.29
N GLU A 11 -10.76 -2.09 5.79
CA GLU A 11 -10.77 -3.54 5.78
C GLU A 11 -9.57 -4.01 6.61
N GLU A 12 -9.84 -4.87 7.59
CA GLU A 12 -8.79 -5.50 8.39
C GLU A 12 -8.44 -6.84 7.74
N VAL A 13 -7.16 -7.04 7.50
CA VAL A 13 -6.63 -8.28 6.91
C VAL A 13 -5.51 -8.84 7.79
N THR A 14 -5.32 -10.15 7.74
CA THR A 14 -4.18 -10.83 8.36
C THR A 14 -3.35 -11.47 7.26
N PRO A 15 -2.18 -10.91 6.90
CA PRO A 15 -1.39 -11.43 5.79
C PRO A 15 -0.98 -12.90 6.00
N ALA A 16 -1.38 -13.77 5.07
CA ALA A 16 -1.02 -15.18 5.09
C ALA A 16 0.41 -15.42 4.58
N LYS A 17 0.97 -14.47 3.83
CA LYS A 17 2.33 -14.50 3.30
C LYS A 17 3.10 -13.27 3.75
N LYS A 18 4.40 -13.48 3.96
CA LYS A 18 5.37 -12.41 4.19
C LYS A 18 6.35 -12.33 3.04
N PHE A 19 6.55 -11.13 2.53
CA PHE A 19 7.49 -10.81 1.48
C PHE A 19 8.69 -10.11 2.09
N ASP A 20 9.86 -10.32 1.50
CA ASP A 20 11.11 -9.73 1.95
C ASP A 20 11.78 -9.07 0.74
N VAL A 21 11.23 -7.92 0.35
CA VAL A 21 11.49 -7.23 -0.92
C VAL A 21 12.23 -5.92 -0.68
N ILE A 22 11.89 -5.21 0.39
CA ILE A 22 12.58 -4.01 0.84
C ILE A 22 13.67 -4.46 1.82
N LYS A 23 14.94 -4.33 1.42
CA LYS A 23 16.09 -4.82 2.20
C LYS A 23 16.68 -3.74 3.09
N GLU A 24 16.55 -2.50 2.66
CA GLU A 24 17.03 -1.29 3.31
C GLU A 24 16.22 -1.01 4.58
N ASP A 25 14.93 -1.36 4.56
CA ASP A 25 14.03 -1.32 5.70
C ASP A 25 13.11 -2.56 5.70
N ILE A 26 13.40 -3.51 6.58
CA ILE A 26 12.67 -4.78 6.66
C ILE A 26 11.25 -4.56 7.17
N ASP A 27 11.02 -3.53 8.00
CA ASP A 27 9.72 -3.29 8.62
C ASP A 27 8.69 -2.81 7.58
N ASP A 28 9.13 -2.07 6.55
CA ASP A 28 8.26 -1.60 5.47
C ASP A 28 7.64 -2.73 4.61
N ASN A 29 8.18 -3.96 4.68
CA ASN A 29 7.57 -5.09 3.99
C ASN A 29 6.14 -5.38 4.47
N MET A 30 5.76 -4.95 5.69
CA MET A 30 4.40 -5.15 6.20
C MET A 30 3.33 -4.48 5.33
N PHE A 31 3.68 -3.39 4.63
CA PHE A 31 2.76 -2.71 3.71
C PHE A 31 2.53 -3.53 2.44
N ILE A 32 3.57 -4.22 1.96
CA ILE A 32 3.48 -5.14 0.82
C ILE A 32 2.62 -6.36 1.20
N ASP A 33 2.90 -6.95 2.36
CA ASP A 33 2.15 -8.09 2.88
C ASP A 33 0.65 -7.79 2.98
N CYS A 34 0.32 -6.64 3.57
CA CYS A 34 -1.05 -6.16 3.72
C CYS A 34 -1.73 -5.91 2.38
N ALA A 35 -1.04 -5.22 1.45
CA ALA A 35 -1.60 -4.89 0.15
C ALA A 35 -1.89 -6.15 -0.69
N VAL A 36 -1.02 -7.16 -0.63
CA VAL A 36 -1.25 -8.44 -1.31
C VAL A 36 -2.43 -9.19 -0.69
N GLU A 37 -2.52 -9.27 0.64
CA GLU A 37 -3.63 -9.93 1.32
C GLU A 37 -4.98 -9.25 1.00
N ALA A 38 -4.99 -7.91 0.98
CA ALA A 38 -6.16 -7.10 0.66
C ALA A 38 -6.49 -7.05 -0.85
N ASN A 39 -5.67 -7.67 -1.71
CA ASN A 39 -5.77 -7.53 -3.18
C ASN A 39 -5.86 -6.05 -3.62
N ALA A 40 -5.08 -5.19 -2.97
CA ALA A 40 -5.08 -3.76 -3.23
C ALA A 40 -4.56 -3.47 -4.64
N LEU A 41 -5.16 -2.50 -5.32
CA LEU A 41 -4.67 -2.03 -6.62
C LEU A 41 -3.49 -1.06 -6.47
N TYR A 42 -3.44 -0.33 -5.35
CA TYR A 42 -2.43 0.70 -5.11
C TYR A 42 -1.95 0.68 -3.66
N ILE A 43 -0.66 0.95 -3.47
CA ILE A 43 -0.11 1.50 -2.23
C ILE A 43 0.18 2.97 -2.46
N ILE A 44 -0.41 3.83 -1.64
CA ILE A 44 -0.18 5.28 -1.72
C ILE A 44 0.70 5.67 -0.54
N SER A 45 1.95 6.08 -0.82
CA SER A 45 2.93 6.39 0.23
C SER A 45 3.81 7.57 -0.13
N GLY A 46 4.31 8.27 0.89
CA GLY A 46 5.41 9.24 0.75
C GLY A 46 6.79 8.63 1.02
N ASP A 47 6.85 7.36 1.43
CA ASP A 47 8.11 6.70 1.77
C ASP A 47 8.88 6.27 0.52
N HIS A 48 10.13 6.71 0.41
CA HIS A 48 11.00 6.35 -0.69
C HIS A 48 11.30 4.84 -0.78
N HIS A 49 11.41 4.11 0.34
CA HIS A 49 11.68 2.68 0.30
C HIS A 49 10.56 1.91 -0.42
N LEU A 50 9.31 2.34 -0.23
CA LEU A 50 8.15 1.82 -0.95
C LEU A 50 8.10 2.35 -2.39
N LEU A 51 8.30 3.66 -2.59
CA LEU A 51 8.20 4.28 -3.91
C LEU A 51 9.27 3.79 -4.90
N ASP A 52 10.45 3.43 -4.41
CA ASP A 52 11.55 2.92 -5.25
C ASP A 52 11.21 1.55 -5.87
N LEU A 53 10.33 0.76 -5.25
CA LEU A 53 9.80 -0.47 -5.83
C LEU A 53 8.93 -0.20 -7.06
N LYS A 54 8.20 0.92 -7.08
CA LYS A 54 7.24 1.38 -8.11
C LYS A 54 6.03 0.48 -8.33
N LYS A 55 6.22 -0.84 -8.34
CA LYS A 55 5.20 -1.86 -8.53
C LYS A 55 5.61 -3.16 -7.86
N PHE A 56 4.65 -3.84 -7.24
CA PHE A 56 4.83 -5.20 -6.74
C PHE A 56 3.66 -6.07 -7.19
N GLN A 57 3.94 -7.10 -8.01
CA GLN A 57 2.89 -7.87 -8.70
C GLN A 57 1.97 -6.93 -9.49
N GLU A 58 0.66 -6.97 -9.25
CA GLU A 58 -0.33 -6.09 -9.90
C GLU A 58 -0.56 -4.78 -9.11
N ILE A 59 0.17 -4.55 -8.02
CA ILE A 59 -0.02 -3.43 -7.10
C ILE A 59 0.91 -2.29 -7.49
N ASP A 60 0.35 -1.16 -7.90
CA ASP A 60 1.14 0.04 -8.22
C ASP A 60 1.45 0.83 -6.94
N ILE A 61 2.70 1.25 -6.77
CA ILE A 61 3.16 2.00 -5.60
C ILE A 61 3.45 3.42 -6.03
N VAL A 62 2.62 4.35 -5.56
CA VAL A 62 2.55 5.71 -6.07
C VAL A 62 2.57 6.73 -4.94
N SER A 63 3.04 7.93 -5.25
CA SER A 63 2.92 9.06 -4.34
C SER A 63 1.46 9.55 -4.28
N PRO A 64 1.04 10.23 -3.19
CA PRO A 64 -0.28 10.83 -3.12
C PRO A 64 -0.59 11.76 -4.30
N ALA A 65 0.38 12.56 -4.74
CA ALA A 65 0.22 13.46 -5.88
C ALA A 65 -0.01 12.67 -7.18
N ALA A 66 0.78 11.62 -7.44
CA ALA A 66 0.59 10.78 -8.61
C ALA A 66 -0.75 10.04 -8.58
N PHE A 67 -1.21 9.60 -7.42
CA PHE A 67 -2.52 8.97 -7.28
C PHE A 67 -3.67 9.93 -7.60
N LEU A 68 -3.57 11.20 -7.14
CA LEU A 68 -4.54 12.24 -7.49
C LEU A 68 -4.61 12.45 -9.02
N ASP A 69 -3.46 12.52 -9.69
CA ASP A 69 -3.42 12.64 -11.16
C ASP A 69 -4.06 11.44 -11.87
N ILE A 70 -3.91 10.21 -11.32
CA ILE A 70 -4.51 8.99 -11.87
C ILE A 70 -6.04 9.04 -11.75
N ILE A 71 -6.56 9.40 -10.57
CA ILE A 71 -8.01 9.46 -10.38
C ILE A 71 -8.63 10.58 -11.21
N GLU A 72 -8.00 11.75 -11.31
CA GLU A 72 -8.50 12.87 -12.13
C GLU A 72 -8.60 12.53 -13.62
N LYS A 73 -7.66 11.73 -14.15
CA LYS A 73 -7.69 11.28 -15.56
C LYS A 73 -8.72 10.19 -15.85
N ASN A 74 -9.23 9.53 -14.80
CA ASN A 74 -10.23 8.46 -14.92
C ASN A 74 -11.67 8.97 -14.75
N PHE A 75 -11.86 10.27 -14.51
CA PHE A 75 -13.15 10.97 -14.51
C PHE A 75 -13.27 11.89 -15.73
#